data_AF-A0A423F9N7-F1
#
_entry.id   AF-A0A423F9N7-F1
#
_cell.length_a   1.000
_cell.length_b   1.000
_cell.length_c   1.000
_cell.angle_alpha   90.00
_cell.angle_beta   90.00
_cell.angle_gamma   90.00
#
_symmetry.space_group_name_H-M   'P 1'
#
loop_
_entity.id
_entity.type
_entity.pdbx_description
1 polymer ?
#
loop_
_entity_poly.entity_id
_entity_poly.type
_entity_poly.pdbx_seq_one_letter_code
_entity_poly.pdbx_strand_id
1 'polypeptide(L)'
;MNKRLGLLLGLLVTCSTFAAGPVVKEHGVKEVSPDRFQLKAGDLSLGLSQDWTKPLPQVTRALIIVHGRLRNAQTYLQSGEDAAEHAGQATHTLVIAPQFLNESDVKRNHLDNQLLHWNGNDWMAGEPSTGPGQISSYGALDQIIKHLGNRKLFPALKEIVVAGHSGGGQVVQRFALTGHDHPTLQTEGISLRYVVANPSSYAYFTPQRPVKFDTASCPGFNDWKYGLQNLPAYAKGQSAEQLEQAYVSRNITYLLGQQDTDPNHPALDKSCAAETQGAYRLIRGHNYFDYLKQRHPQLSHHLVEVPGVGHNGDGMFTSPEGQTVLFTQ
;
A
#
# COMPACT_ATOMS: atom_id res chain seq x y z
N MET A 1 5.74 0.30 -76.66
CA MET A 1 4.68 0.92 -75.83
C MET A 1 4.57 0.14 -74.54
N ASN A 2 5.36 0.51 -73.52
CA ASN A 2 5.44 -0.20 -72.25
C ASN A 2 4.48 0.43 -71.23
N LYS A 3 3.59 -0.40 -70.66
CA LYS A 3 2.66 -0.01 -69.60
C LYS A 3 3.42 0.21 -68.29
N ARG A 4 3.26 1.40 -67.70
CA ARG A 4 3.72 1.74 -66.34
C ARG A 4 2.74 1.15 -65.32
N LEU A 5 3.23 0.32 -64.41
CA LEU A 5 2.53 -0.09 -63.21
C LEU A 5 3.13 0.70 -62.04
N GLY A 6 2.31 1.52 -61.37
CA GLY A 6 2.70 2.28 -60.19
C GLY A 6 2.75 1.39 -58.95
N LEU A 7 3.83 1.46 -58.18
CA LEU A 7 3.93 0.88 -56.85
C LEU A 7 3.49 1.94 -55.82
N LEU A 8 2.38 1.71 -55.14
CA LEU A 8 1.98 2.40 -53.92
C LEU A 8 2.62 1.68 -52.73
N LEU A 9 3.58 2.33 -52.05
CA LEU A 9 4.10 1.89 -50.75
C LEU A 9 3.06 2.22 -49.68
N GLY A 10 2.37 1.21 -49.14
CA GLY A 10 1.56 1.34 -47.93
C GLY A 10 2.45 1.20 -46.69
N LEU A 11 2.52 2.24 -45.87
CA LEU A 11 3.09 2.16 -44.52
C LEU A 11 2.15 1.32 -43.64
N LEU A 12 2.58 0.12 -43.25
CA LEU A 12 1.96 -0.66 -42.17
C LEU A 12 2.47 -0.15 -40.83
N VAL A 13 1.67 0.69 -40.17
CA VAL A 13 1.85 1.01 -38.75
C VAL A 13 1.28 -0.16 -37.94
N THR A 14 2.16 -1.02 -37.43
CA THR A 14 1.78 -2.08 -36.49
C THR A 14 1.60 -1.46 -35.11
N CYS A 15 0.35 -1.22 -34.71
CA CYS A 15 0.01 -0.96 -33.31
C CYS A 15 0.24 -2.23 -32.49
N SER A 16 1.33 -2.26 -31.73
CA SER A 16 1.57 -3.26 -30.70
C SER A 16 0.54 -3.07 -29.57
N THR A 17 -0.46 -3.94 -29.52
CA THR A 17 -1.38 -4.01 -28.40
C THR A 17 -0.66 -4.68 -27.23
N PHE A 18 -0.40 -3.94 -26.17
CA PHE A 18 -0.03 -4.52 -24.88
C PHE A 18 -1.22 -5.37 -24.43
N ALA A 19 -1.03 -6.70 -24.40
CA ALA A 19 -2.02 -7.61 -23.86
C ALA A 19 -2.12 -7.40 -22.35
N ALA A 20 -3.12 -6.63 -21.92
CA ALA A 20 -3.59 -6.66 -20.56
C ALA A 20 -4.01 -8.12 -20.26
N GLY A 21 -3.42 -8.70 -19.20
CA GLY A 21 -3.85 -10.01 -18.71
C GLY A 21 -5.35 -10.03 -18.38
N PRO A 22 -5.96 -11.21 -18.17
CA PRO A 22 -7.39 -11.33 -17.94
C PRO A 22 -7.80 -10.48 -16.73
N VAL A 23 -8.63 -9.46 -16.98
CA VAL A 23 -9.29 -8.66 -15.96
C VAL A 23 -10.28 -9.60 -15.26
N VAL A 24 -9.90 -10.15 -14.11
CA VAL A 24 -10.88 -10.73 -13.19
C VAL A 24 -11.85 -9.60 -12.87
N LYS A 25 -13.13 -9.75 -13.25
CA LYS A 25 -14.16 -8.75 -12.96
C LYS A 25 -14.13 -8.46 -11.47
N GLU A 26 -13.65 -7.28 -11.10
CA GLU A 26 -13.72 -6.85 -9.73
C GLU A 26 -15.19 -6.59 -9.40
N HIS A 27 -15.65 -7.26 -8.36
CA HIS A 27 -16.96 -6.99 -7.79
C HIS A 27 -16.83 -5.79 -6.87
N GLY A 28 -17.76 -4.83 -6.98
CA GLY A 28 -17.81 -3.71 -6.05
C GLY A 28 -17.90 -4.19 -4.60
N VAL A 29 -17.38 -3.43 -3.65
CA VAL A 29 -17.36 -3.77 -2.22
C VAL A 29 -18.76 -4.00 -1.66
N LYS A 30 -18.87 -4.92 -0.69
CA LYS A 30 -20.13 -5.22 0.02
C LYS A 30 -20.58 -4.10 0.93
N GLU A 31 -19.63 -3.36 1.44
CA GLU A 31 -19.83 -2.32 2.43
C GLU A 31 -18.90 -1.18 2.11
N VAL A 32 -19.45 0.02 2.14
CA VAL A 32 -18.69 1.27 2.10
C VAL A 32 -18.65 1.80 3.52
N SER A 33 -17.44 2.12 4.00
CA SER A 33 -17.25 2.61 5.35
C SER A 33 -18.13 3.84 5.61
N PRO A 34 -18.65 4.00 6.84
CA PRO A 34 -19.65 5.03 7.11
C PRO A 34 -19.04 6.44 7.20
N ASP A 35 -17.80 6.57 7.68
CA ASP A 35 -17.20 7.88 7.93
C ASP A 35 -16.61 8.52 6.68
N ARG A 36 -16.48 9.85 6.72
CA ARG A 36 -15.95 10.68 5.63
C ARG A 36 -14.87 11.59 6.16
N PHE A 37 -13.74 11.62 5.47
CA PHE A 37 -12.70 12.62 5.69
C PHE A 37 -12.69 13.58 4.51
N GLN A 38 -13.14 14.81 4.76
CA GLN A 38 -13.25 15.83 3.73
C GLN A 38 -11.87 16.34 3.34
N LEU A 39 -11.44 16.04 2.12
CA LEU A 39 -10.21 16.56 1.52
C LEU A 39 -10.55 17.58 0.45
N LYS A 40 -9.56 18.41 0.08
CA LYS A 40 -9.72 19.36 -1.03
C LYS A 40 -10.12 18.68 -2.35
N ALA A 41 -9.64 17.46 -2.58
CA ALA A 41 -9.92 16.71 -3.80
C ALA A 41 -11.31 16.04 -3.79
N GLY A 42 -11.87 15.78 -2.60
CA GLY A 42 -13.07 14.98 -2.39
C GLY A 42 -13.11 14.34 -1.01
N ASP A 43 -14.17 13.60 -0.73
CA ASP A 43 -14.35 12.88 0.52
C ASP A 43 -13.69 11.50 0.44
N LEU A 44 -12.74 11.24 1.34
CA LEU A 44 -12.20 9.89 1.53
C LEU A 44 -13.15 9.10 2.43
N SER A 45 -13.57 7.92 1.98
CA SER A 45 -14.29 6.97 2.83
C SER A 45 -13.31 6.27 3.77
N LEU A 46 -13.69 6.12 5.04
CA LEU A 46 -12.87 5.46 6.05
C LEU A 46 -13.72 4.91 7.18
N GLY A 47 -13.21 3.93 7.90
CA GLY A 47 -13.74 3.48 9.18
C GLY A 47 -12.92 4.02 10.35
N LEU A 48 -13.59 4.31 11.46
CA LEU A 48 -12.97 4.84 12.67
C LEU A 48 -13.48 4.07 13.90
N SER A 49 -12.59 3.64 14.78
CA SER A 49 -12.98 3.03 16.06
C SER A 49 -13.49 4.05 17.09
N GLN A 50 -13.14 5.33 16.90
CA GLN A 50 -13.57 6.44 17.75
C GLN A 50 -13.80 7.69 16.90
N ASP A 51 -14.79 8.50 17.27
CA ASP A 51 -15.12 9.76 16.58
C ASP A 51 -13.99 10.80 16.74
N TRP A 52 -13.11 10.85 15.73
CA TRP A 52 -11.94 11.71 15.68
C TRP A 52 -12.25 13.20 15.45
N THR A 53 -13.54 13.56 15.27
CA THR A 53 -13.95 14.97 15.15
C THR A 53 -14.03 15.67 16.50
N LYS A 54 -13.99 14.89 17.58
CA LYS A 54 -13.97 15.34 18.97
C LYS A 54 -12.59 15.09 19.58
N PRO A 55 -12.21 15.84 20.63
CA PRO A 55 -10.97 15.55 21.35
C PRO A 55 -10.95 14.13 21.92
N LEU A 56 -9.88 13.40 21.66
CA LEU A 56 -9.59 12.06 22.17
C LEU A 56 -8.36 12.10 23.09
N PRO A 57 -8.50 12.56 24.35
CA PRO A 57 -7.37 12.83 25.23
C PRO A 57 -6.64 11.59 25.74
N GLN A 58 -7.26 10.41 25.64
CA GLN A 58 -6.68 9.13 26.08
C GLN A 58 -5.92 8.40 24.96
N VAL A 59 -6.08 8.84 23.71
CA VAL A 59 -5.43 8.20 22.56
C VAL A 59 -3.95 8.57 22.54
N THR A 60 -3.09 7.57 22.76
CA THR A 60 -1.63 7.71 22.65
C THR A 60 -1.08 7.09 21.37
N ARG A 61 -1.87 6.26 20.68
CA ARG A 61 -1.50 5.62 19.42
C ARG A 61 -2.61 5.74 18.39
N ALA A 62 -2.25 6.03 17.15
CA ALA A 62 -3.14 5.87 16.00
C ALA A 62 -2.64 4.71 15.13
N LEU A 63 -3.51 3.74 14.86
CA LEU A 63 -3.26 2.64 13.94
C LEU A 63 -4.02 2.89 12.64
N ILE A 64 -3.31 3.26 11.58
CA ILE A 64 -3.86 3.34 10.22
C ILE A 64 -3.69 1.96 9.57
N ILE A 65 -4.79 1.23 9.36
CA ILE A 65 -4.78 -0.13 8.83
C ILE A 65 -5.34 -0.19 7.41
N VAL A 66 -4.47 -0.49 6.44
CA VAL A 66 -4.79 -0.48 5.01
C VAL A 66 -5.21 -1.88 4.54
N HIS A 67 -6.40 -1.96 3.96
CA HIS A 67 -6.99 -3.19 3.45
C HIS A 67 -6.23 -3.79 2.26
N GLY A 68 -6.47 -5.07 1.99
CA GLY A 68 -6.01 -5.74 0.78
C GLY A 68 -6.78 -5.31 -0.49
N ARG A 69 -6.52 -6.00 -1.61
CA ARG A 69 -7.16 -5.71 -2.92
C ARG A 69 -8.69 -5.73 -2.92
N LEU A 70 -9.31 -6.38 -1.94
CA LEU A 70 -10.77 -6.50 -1.82
C LEU A 70 -11.46 -5.24 -1.31
N ARG A 71 -10.70 -4.21 -0.91
CA ARG A 71 -11.22 -2.91 -0.45
C ARG A 71 -12.19 -3.01 0.73
N ASN A 72 -12.09 -4.08 1.52
CA ASN A 72 -12.94 -4.38 2.67
C ASN A 72 -12.44 -3.69 3.94
N ALA A 73 -12.41 -2.35 3.93
CA ALA A 73 -11.88 -1.53 5.02
C ALA A 73 -12.48 -1.87 6.40
N GLN A 74 -13.79 -2.07 6.51
CA GLN A 74 -14.45 -2.42 7.76
C GLN A 74 -13.98 -3.76 8.36
N THR A 75 -13.65 -4.74 7.51
CA THR A 75 -13.03 -5.99 8.00
C THR A 75 -11.67 -5.72 8.63
N TYR A 76 -10.87 -4.83 8.03
CA TYR A 76 -9.56 -4.47 8.58
C TYR A 76 -9.66 -3.53 9.78
N LEU A 77 -10.70 -2.69 9.86
CA LEU A 77 -11.02 -1.94 11.07
C LEU A 77 -11.22 -2.90 12.24
N GLN A 78 -12.11 -3.89 12.07
CA GLN A 78 -12.38 -4.90 13.09
C GLN A 78 -11.11 -5.67 13.49
N SER A 79 -10.32 -6.16 12.53
CA SER A 79 -9.05 -6.84 12.86
C SER A 79 -8.09 -5.95 13.66
N GLY A 80 -8.07 -4.64 13.40
CA GLY A 80 -7.25 -3.68 14.15
C GLY A 80 -7.79 -3.41 15.56
N GLU A 81 -9.11 -3.34 15.72
CA GLU A 81 -9.79 -3.23 17.02
C GLU A 81 -9.57 -4.49 17.87
N ASP A 82 -9.77 -5.68 17.28
CA ASP A 82 -9.54 -6.97 17.94
C ASP A 82 -8.08 -7.12 18.37
N ALA A 83 -7.14 -6.75 17.50
CA ALA A 83 -5.72 -6.77 17.85
C ALA A 83 -5.41 -5.81 19.01
N ALA A 84 -6.01 -4.62 19.03
CA ALA A 84 -5.86 -3.66 20.13
C ALA A 84 -6.51 -4.17 21.42
N GLU A 85 -7.65 -4.85 21.34
CA GLU A 85 -8.31 -5.46 22.50
C GLU A 85 -7.47 -6.60 23.07
N HIS A 86 -7.00 -7.53 22.24
CA HIS A 86 -6.15 -8.65 22.66
C HIS A 86 -4.84 -8.17 23.29
N ALA A 87 -4.28 -7.06 22.81
CA ALA A 87 -3.08 -6.44 23.37
C ALA A 87 -3.35 -5.58 24.63
N GLY A 88 -4.61 -5.40 25.05
CA GLY A 88 -4.98 -4.53 26.17
C GLY A 88 -4.77 -3.03 25.89
N GLN A 89 -4.85 -2.63 24.62
CA GLN A 89 -4.54 -1.27 24.12
C GLN A 89 -5.74 -0.54 23.51
N ALA A 90 -6.93 -1.16 23.51
CA ALA A 90 -8.14 -0.62 22.88
C ALA A 90 -8.47 0.82 23.32
N THR A 91 -8.37 1.13 24.62
CA THR A 91 -8.71 2.47 25.14
C THR A 91 -7.73 3.56 24.74
N HIS A 92 -6.49 3.20 24.40
CA HIS A 92 -5.41 4.14 24.07
C HIS A 92 -5.10 4.19 22.57
N THR A 93 -5.85 3.45 21.76
CA THR A 93 -5.62 3.30 20.32
C THR A 93 -6.84 3.79 19.52
N LEU A 94 -6.60 4.73 18.62
CA LEU A 94 -7.52 5.06 17.54
C LEU A 94 -7.18 4.19 16.32
N VAL A 95 -8.10 3.33 15.90
CA VAL A 95 -7.96 2.50 14.68
C VAL A 95 -8.67 3.21 13.53
N ILE A 96 -7.97 3.33 12.40
CA ILE A 96 -8.40 4.07 11.21
C ILE A 96 -8.22 3.16 10.01
N ALA A 97 -9.31 2.85 9.31
CA ALA A 97 -9.29 2.02 8.11
C ALA A 97 -9.71 2.85 6.89
N PRO A 98 -8.78 3.54 6.19
CA PRO A 98 -9.12 4.23 4.95
C PRO A 98 -9.60 3.22 3.90
N GLN A 99 -10.64 3.57 3.15
CA GLN A 99 -11.20 2.76 2.08
C GLN A 99 -10.91 3.41 0.73
N PHE A 100 -9.96 2.82 -0.01
CA PHE A 100 -9.63 3.25 -1.37
C PHE A 100 -10.58 2.58 -2.36
N LEU A 101 -11.73 3.22 -2.60
CA LEU A 101 -12.78 2.74 -3.49
C LEU A 101 -12.37 2.78 -4.97
N ASN A 102 -13.09 2.05 -5.82
CA ASN A 102 -12.94 2.13 -7.27
C ASN A 102 -14.29 2.25 -8.01
N GLU A 103 -14.24 2.34 -9.35
CA GLU A 103 -15.43 2.54 -10.18
C GLU A 103 -16.48 1.44 -10.01
N SER A 104 -16.05 0.21 -9.73
CA SER A 104 -16.98 -0.90 -9.49
C SER A 104 -17.76 -0.71 -8.19
N ASP A 105 -17.15 -0.06 -7.19
CA ASP A 105 -17.76 0.26 -5.90
C ASP A 105 -18.77 1.40 -6.07
N VAL A 106 -18.40 2.45 -6.82
CA VAL A 106 -19.29 3.56 -7.19
C VAL A 106 -20.53 3.04 -7.89
N LYS A 107 -20.34 2.19 -8.92
CA LYS A 107 -21.45 1.60 -9.68
C LYS A 107 -22.33 0.71 -8.82
N ARG A 108 -21.73 -0.14 -7.98
CA ARG A 108 -22.47 -1.11 -7.16
C ARG A 108 -23.30 -0.43 -6.07
N ASN A 109 -22.72 0.56 -5.39
CA ASN A 109 -23.29 1.15 -4.19
C ASN A 109 -23.96 2.51 -4.44
N HIS A 110 -24.05 2.95 -5.70
CA HIS A 110 -24.64 4.23 -6.10
C HIS A 110 -24.05 5.41 -5.33
N LEU A 111 -22.72 5.42 -5.24
CA LEU A 111 -21.99 6.41 -4.46
C LEU A 111 -22.13 7.80 -5.05
N ASP A 112 -22.09 8.80 -4.17
CA ASP A 112 -22.11 10.19 -4.58
C ASP A 112 -20.85 10.57 -5.37
N ASN A 113 -20.93 11.68 -6.10
CA ASN A 113 -19.82 12.19 -6.92
C ASN A 113 -18.75 12.92 -6.10
N GLN A 114 -18.86 12.98 -4.77
CA GLN A 114 -17.86 13.57 -3.87
C GLN A 114 -16.92 12.52 -3.28
N LEU A 115 -17.29 11.24 -3.32
CA LEU A 115 -16.47 10.15 -2.83
C LEU A 115 -15.28 9.83 -3.74
N LEU A 116 -14.09 9.90 -3.15
CA LEU A 116 -12.83 9.55 -3.80
C LEU A 116 -12.82 8.08 -4.19
N HIS A 117 -12.55 7.84 -5.47
CA HIS A 117 -12.34 6.51 -6.05
C HIS A 117 -11.20 6.56 -7.07
N TRP A 118 -10.61 5.39 -7.31
CA TRP A 118 -9.47 5.17 -8.20
C TRP A 118 -9.81 4.17 -9.29
N ASN A 119 -8.99 4.16 -10.36
CA ASN A 119 -9.08 3.12 -11.38
C ASN A 119 -8.66 1.76 -10.86
N GLY A 120 -9.59 0.81 -10.77
CA GLY A 120 -9.30 -0.59 -10.41
C GLY A 120 -8.48 -0.72 -9.11
N ASN A 121 -7.22 -1.16 -9.26
CA ASN A 121 -6.25 -1.30 -8.15
C ASN A 121 -5.12 -0.27 -8.20
N ASP A 122 -5.27 0.81 -8.97
CA ASP A 122 -4.21 1.81 -9.17
C ASP A 122 -3.92 2.59 -7.87
N TRP A 123 -4.87 2.64 -6.94
CA TRP A 123 -4.65 3.09 -5.57
C TRP A 123 -3.52 2.32 -4.86
N MET A 124 -3.28 1.04 -5.22
CA MET A 124 -2.18 0.25 -4.65
C MET A 124 -0.79 0.69 -5.13
N ALA A 125 -0.75 1.51 -6.18
CA ALA A 125 0.46 2.09 -6.76
C ALA A 125 0.57 3.59 -6.45
N GLY A 126 -0.36 4.21 -5.72
CA GLY A 126 -0.28 5.64 -5.42
C GLY A 126 -0.73 6.53 -6.58
N GLU A 127 -1.45 5.98 -7.56
CA GLU A 127 -2.02 6.78 -8.64
C GLU A 127 -3.07 7.79 -8.13
N PRO A 128 -3.34 8.88 -8.85
CA PRO A 128 -4.37 9.82 -8.49
C PRO A 128 -5.77 9.19 -8.58
N SER A 129 -6.68 9.66 -7.73
CA SER A 129 -8.12 9.36 -7.83
C SER A 129 -8.66 9.76 -9.20
N THR A 130 -9.63 8.98 -9.70
CA THR A 130 -10.35 9.26 -10.95
C THR A 130 -11.61 10.08 -10.72
N GLY A 131 -12.13 10.13 -9.48
CA GLY A 131 -13.15 11.11 -9.10
C GLY A 131 -13.48 11.13 -7.60
N PRO A 132 -13.99 12.26 -7.08
CA PRO A 132 -13.77 13.60 -7.63
C PRO A 132 -12.29 14.00 -7.54
N GLY A 133 -11.96 15.16 -8.11
CA GLY A 133 -10.62 15.76 -8.03
C GLY A 133 -9.50 14.79 -8.41
N GLN A 134 -8.28 15.12 -8.01
CA GLN A 134 -7.15 14.20 -8.12
C GLN A 134 -6.32 14.27 -6.87
N ILE A 135 -6.21 13.15 -6.18
CA ILE A 135 -5.27 12.95 -5.07
C ILE A 135 -4.71 11.53 -5.14
N SER A 136 -3.40 11.39 -4.95
CA SER A 136 -2.79 10.07 -4.78
C SER A 136 -3.37 9.38 -3.54
N SER A 137 -3.54 8.06 -3.56
CA SER A 137 -3.87 7.30 -2.34
C SER A 137 -2.83 7.53 -1.23
N TYR A 138 -1.57 7.73 -1.59
CA TYR A 138 -0.49 8.11 -0.67
C TYR A 138 -0.66 9.54 -0.14
N GLY A 139 -1.09 10.46 -1.01
CA GLY A 139 -1.45 11.82 -0.59
C GLY A 139 -2.64 11.86 0.36
N ALA A 140 -3.59 10.92 0.22
CA ALA A 140 -4.70 10.79 1.17
C ALA A 140 -4.21 10.28 2.53
N LEU A 141 -3.26 9.32 2.57
CA LEU A 141 -2.58 8.93 3.81
C LEU A 141 -1.83 10.10 4.44
N ASP A 142 -1.16 10.95 3.65
CA ASP A 142 -0.50 12.16 4.15
C ASP A 142 -1.49 13.09 4.87
N GLN A 143 -2.72 13.23 4.33
CA GLN A 143 -3.73 14.07 4.97
C GLN A 143 -4.23 13.47 6.29
N ILE A 144 -4.37 12.14 6.39
CA ILE A 144 -4.73 11.47 7.66
C ILE A 144 -3.62 11.71 8.69
N ILE A 145 -2.37 11.48 8.32
CA ILE A 145 -1.22 11.69 9.20
C ILE A 145 -1.13 13.15 9.65
N LYS A 146 -1.35 14.10 8.73
CA LYS A 146 -1.39 15.53 9.06
C LYS A 146 -2.51 15.86 10.05
N HIS A 147 -3.70 15.26 9.88
CA HIS A 147 -4.83 15.45 10.79
C HIS A 147 -4.49 14.97 12.21
N LEU A 148 -3.84 13.81 12.33
CA LEU A 148 -3.40 13.24 13.60
C LEU A 148 -2.37 14.10 14.34
N GLY A 149 -1.65 14.99 13.64
CA GLY A 149 -0.77 15.97 14.27
C GLY A 149 -1.49 17.08 15.06
N ASN A 150 -2.82 17.16 15.03
CA ASN A 150 -3.57 18.20 15.73
C ASN A 150 -3.69 17.93 17.24
N ARG A 151 -2.89 18.63 18.05
CA ARG A 151 -2.90 18.52 19.53
C ARG A 151 -4.20 18.92 20.22
N LYS A 152 -5.08 19.68 19.56
CA LYS A 152 -6.40 19.98 20.14
C LYS A 152 -7.32 18.75 20.10
N LEU A 153 -7.15 17.90 19.08
CA LEU A 153 -7.90 16.65 18.93
C LEU A 153 -7.19 15.49 19.62
N PHE A 154 -5.87 15.38 19.48
CA PHE A 154 -5.07 14.25 19.99
C PHE A 154 -3.94 14.76 20.92
N PRO A 155 -4.27 15.32 22.10
CA PRO A 155 -3.28 15.94 22.97
C PRO A 155 -2.24 14.95 23.51
N ALA A 156 -2.59 13.66 23.63
CA ALA A 156 -1.72 12.62 24.18
C ALA A 156 -1.05 11.73 23.11
N LEU A 157 -1.28 11.96 21.81
CA LEU A 157 -0.77 11.10 20.74
C LEU A 157 0.77 11.09 20.72
N LYS A 158 1.36 9.90 20.74
CA LYS A 158 2.81 9.69 20.72
C LYS A 158 3.27 8.97 19.47
N GLU A 159 2.43 8.12 18.90
CA GLU A 159 2.82 7.24 17.80
C GLU A 159 1.70 7.09 16.77
N ILE A 160 2.10 7.08 15.50
CA ILE A 160 1.27 6.65 14.37
C ILE A 160 1.91 5.40 13.77
N VAL A 161 1.10 4.35 13.64
CA VAL A 161 1.48 3.09 13.00
C VAL A 161 0.70 2.96 11.71
N VAL A 162 1.38 2.87 10.57
CA VAL A 162 0.76 2.59 9.28
C VAL A 162 0.99 1.12 8.94
N ALA A 163 -0.05 0.31 9.05
CA ALA A 163 -0.01 -1.13 8.82
C ALA A 163 -0.84 -1.50 7.59
N GLY A 164 -0.45 -2.56 6.87
CA GLY A 164 -1.25 -3.03 5.75
C GLY A 164 -0.91 -4.47 5.39
N HIS A 165 -1.92 -5.20 4.91
CA HIS A 165 -1.78 -6.60 4.51
C HIS A 165 -2.09 -6.80 3.02
N SER A 166 -1.36 -7.70 2.35
CA SER A 166 -1.61 -8.06 0.95
C SER A 166 -1.50 -6.85 0.02
N GLY A 167 -2.60 -6.40 -0.58
CA GLY A 167 -2.63 -5.14 -1.34
C GLY A 167 -2.27 -3.91 -0.49
N GLY A 168 -2.72 -3.88 0.76
CA GLY A 168 -2.38 -2.82 1.72
C GLY A 168 -0.92 -2.88 2.14
N GLY A 169 -0.34 -4.08 2.26
CA GLY A 169 1.10 -4.23 2.53
C GLY A 169 1.93 -3.61 1.41
N GLN A 170 1.49 -3.76 0.16
CA GLN A 170 2.14 -3.09 -0.96
C GLN A 170 2.00 -1.56 -0.89
N VAL A 171 0.83 -1.05 -0.50
CA VAL A 171 0.62 0.40 -0.28
C VAL A 171 1.56 0.90 0.80
N VAL A 172 1.61 0.25 1.96
CA VAL A 172 2.45 0.69 3.08
C VAL A 172 3.93 0.69 2.71
N GLN A 173 4.40 -0.37 2.04
CA GLN A 173 5.79 -0.45 1.59
C GLN A 173 6.14 0.67 0.62
N ARG A 174 5.28 0.90 -0.39
CA ARG A 174 5.50 1.92 -1.42
C ARG A 174 5.32 3.33 -0.87
N PHE A 175 4.36 3.53 0.03
CA PHE A 175 4.16 4.80 0.72
C PHE A 175 5.34 5.13 1.62
N ALA A 176 5.91 4.17 2.35
CA ALA A 176 7.14 4.42 3.09
C ALA A 176 8.32 4.76 2.15
N LEU A 177 8.35 4.21 0.92
CA LEU A 177 9.39 4.50 -0.06
C LEU A 177 9.27 5.89 -0.65
N THR A 178 8.06 6.28 -1.07
CA THR A 178 7.82 7.55 -1.79
C THR A 178 7.31 8.68 -0.91
N GLY A 179 6.94 8.39 0.33
CA GLY A 179 6.27 9.31 1.24
C GLY A 179 7.05 10.59 1.48
N HIS A 180 6.34 11.70 1.62
CA HIS A 180 6.93 12.97 1.99
C HIS A 180 7.24 13.04 3.48
N ASP A 181 8.01 14.05 3.90
CA ASP A 181 8.19 14.34 5.30
C ASP A 181 6.90 14.88 5.93
N HIS A 182 6.72 14.62 7.22
CA HIS A 182 5.64 15.18 8.02
C HIS A 182 6.20 16.10 9.12
N PRO A 183 6.57 17.37 8.81
CA PRO A 183 7.19 18.28 9.77
C PRO A 183 6.37 18.48 11.05
N THR A 184 5.04 18.47 10.95
CA THR A 184 4.16 18.58 12.11
C THR A 184 4.41 17.46 13.11
N LEU A 185 4.63 16.22 12.67
CA LEU A 185 4.93 15.12 13.61
C LEU A 185 6.25 15.35 14.33
N GLN A 186 7.27 15.89 13.64
CA GLN A 186 8.56 16.21 14.23
C GLN A 186 8.42 17.31 15.30
N THR A 187 7.75 18.41 14.96
CA THR A 187 7.47 19.51 15.90
C THR A 187 6.70 19.05 17.12
N GLU A 188 5.75 18.14 16.92
CA GLU A 188 4.89 17.62 17.99
C GLU A 188 5.50 16.44 18.74
N GLY A 189 6.65 15.90 18.31
CA GLY A 189 7.25 14.71 18.93
C GLY A 189 6.42 13.44 18.78
N ILE A 190 5.74 13.26 17.64
CA ILE A 190 4.95 12.06 17.31
C ILE A 190 5.80 11.15 16.41
N SER A 191 6.01 9.90 16.82
CA SER A 191 6.70 8.90 16.00
C SER A 191 5.80 8.38 14.87
N LEU A 192 6.41 8.01 13.75
CA LEU A 192 5.73 7.37 12.61
C LEU A 192 6.51 6.12 12.22
N ARG A 193 5.83 4.98 12.18
CA ARG A 193 6.41 3.70 11.76
C ARG A 193 5.46 2.87 10.90
N TYR A 194 6.02 1.86 10.24
CA TYR A 194 5.34 1.10 9.19
C TYR A 194 5.38 -0.40 9.45
N VAL A 195 4.27 -1.07 9.18
CA VAL A 195 4.14 -2.54 9.26
C VAL A 195 3.67 -3.09 7.93
N VAL A 196 4.59 -3.76 7.23
CA VAL A 196 4.38 -4.29 5.87
C VAL A 196 4.08 -5.77 5.96
N ALA A 197 2.81 -6.16 5.84
CA ALA A 197 2.38 -7.55 6.00
C ALA A 197 2.04 -8.25 4.68
N ASN A 198 2.69 -9.40 4.40
CA ASN A 198 2.45 -10.26 3.24
C ASN A 198 2.16 -9.55 1.89
N PRO A 199 2.92 -8.51 1.48
CA PRO A 199 2.68 -7.89 0.19
C PRO A 199 2.96 -8.89 -0.94
N SER A 200 2.24 -8.74 -2.05
CA SER A 200 2.44 -9.62 -3.18
C SER A 200 3.68 -9.29 -4.00
N SER A 201 4.22 -8.08 -3.88
CA SER A 201 5.42 -7.59 -4.54
C SER A 201 5.95 -6.35 -3.82
N TYR A 202 7.24 -6.06 -4.03
CA TYR A 202 7.97 -4.96 -3.43
C TYR A 202 8.54 -4.04 -4.52
N ALA A 203 8.70 -2.75 -4.20
CA ALA A 203 9.47 -1.82 -5.02
C ALA A 203 10.96 -1.85 -4.61
N TYR A 204 11.82 -2.19 -5.57
CA TYR A 204 13.27 -2.25 -5.40
C TYR A 204 13.91 -0.92 -5.85
N PHE A 205 14.95 -0.46 -5.14
CA PHE A 205 15.66 0.78 -5.51
C PHE A 205 16.46 0.65 -6.81
N THR A 206 16.88 -0.57 -7.13
CA THR A 206 17.74 -0.87 -8.28
C THR A 206 17.12 -1.98 -9.14
N PRO A 207 17.64 -2.20 -10.37
CA PRO A 207 17.24 -3.32 -11.20
C PRO A 207 17.63 -4.71 -10.68
N GLN A 208 18.32 -4.83 -9.54
CA GLN A 208 18.70 -6.14 -8.99
C GLN A 208 17.44 -6.96 -8.66
N ARG A 209 17.42 -8.24 -9.05
CA ARG A 209 16.34 -9.18 -8.72
C ARG A 209 16.89 -10.50 -8.18
N PRO A 210 16.21 -11.11 -7.19
CA PRO A 210 16.65 -12.37 -6.58
C PRO A 210 16.48 -13.57 -7.52
N VAL A 211 15.50 -13.54 -8.43
CA VAL A 211 15.25 -14.60 -9.41
C VAL A 211 15.83 -14.19 -10.75
N LYS A 212 16.61 -15.09 -11.39
CA LYS A 212 17.13 -14.88 -12.74
C LYS A 212 15.98 -14.87 -13.75
N PHE A 213 16.00 -13.91 -14.67
CA PHE A 213 15.00 -13.77 -15.72
C PHE A 213 15.63 -13.12 -16.95
N ASP A 214 14.96 -13.21 -18.10
CA ASP A 214 15.35 -12.48 -19.31
C ASP A 214 14.65 -11.12 -19.34
N THR A 215 15.44 -10.04 -19.37
CA THR A 215 14.92 -8.66 -19.41
C THR A 215 14.15 -8.38 -20.69
N ALA A 216 14.48 -9.02 -21.82
CA ALA A 216 13.74 -8.87 -23.06
C ALA A 216 12.31 -9.44 -22.95
N SER A 217 12.12 -10.48 -22.14
CA SER A 217 10.81 -11.10 -21.86
C SER A 217 9.97 -10.33 -20.82
N CYS A 218 10.58 -9.42 -20.06
CA CYS A 218 9.93 -8.64 -19.01
C CYS A 218 10.46 -7.21 -18.97
N PRO A 219 10.24 -6.39 -20.01
CA PRO A 219 10.87 -5.07 -20.13
C PRO A 219 10.47 -4.09 -19.02
N GLY A 220 9.24 -4.21 -18.48
CA GLY A 220 8.73 -3.33 -17.41
C GLY A 220 9.04 -3.81 -15.99
N PHE A 221 9.96 -4.77 -15.79
CA PHE A 221 10.24 -5.33 -14.46
C PHE A 221 10.72 -4.28 -13.43
N ASN A 222 11.27 -3.17 -13.92
CA ASN A 222 11.81 -2.08 -13.11
C ASN A 222 10.96 -0.81 -13.15
N ASP A 223 9.84 -0.84 -13.88
CA ASP A 223 8.83 0.21 -13.81
C ASP A 223 8.19 0.21 -12.42
N TRP A 224 7.71 1.39 -12.03
CA TRP A 224 6.77 1.51 -10.95
C TRP A 224 5.59 0.59 -11.26
N LYS A 225 5.21 -0.33 -10.38
CA LYS A 225 5.36 -0.34 -8.91
C LYS A 225 6.32 -1.41 -8.36
N TYR A 226 7.26 -1.89 -9.19
CA TYR A 226 8.25 -2.94 -8.88
C TYR A 226 9.68 -2.40 -8.79
N GLY A 227 9.96 -1.28 -9.46
CA GLY A 227 11.20 -0.51 -9.36
C GLY A 227 10.93 0.99 -9.37
N LEU A 228 11.96 1.80 -9.63
CA LEU A 228 11.89 3.27 -9.58
C LEU A 228 11.87 3.95 -10.96
N GLN A 229 11.65 3.21 -12.05
CA GLN A 229 11.37 3.84 -13.35
C GLN A 229 9.90 4.26 -13.42
N ASN A 230 9.59 5.33 -14.15
CA ASN A 230 8.21 5.79 -14.36
C ASN A 230 7.42 5.99 -13.05
N LEU A 231 8.06 6.62 -12.04
CA LEU A 231 7.46 6.93 -10.75
C LEU A 231 6.14 7.71 -10.89
N PRO A 232 5.18 7.51 -9.96
CA PRO A 232 3.90 8.19 -10.01
C PRO A 232 4.11 9.68 -9.74
N ALA A 233 3.15 10.51 -10.17
CA ALA A 233 3.20 11.96 -9.96
C ALA A 233 3.39 12.36 -8.49
N TYR A 234 2.96 11.50 -7.56
CA TYR A 234 3.17 11.66 -6.12
C TYR A 234 4.65 11.77 -5.73
N ALA A 235 5.55 11.02 -6.37
CA ALA A 235 6.98 10.99 -6.07
C ALA A 235 7.80 11.96 -6.94
N LYS A 236 7.14 12.88 -7.64
CA LYS A 236 7.77 13.78 -8.61
C LYS A 236 8.83 14.64 -7.93
N GLY A 237 10.03 14.63 -8.50
CA GLY A 237 11.15 15.47 -8.03
C GLY A 237 12.05 14.79 -7.00
N GLN A 238 11.74 13.56 -6.58
CA GLN A 238 12.61 12.76 -5.73
C GLN A 238 13.53 11.88 -6.60
N SER A 239 14.84 11.91 -6.35
CA SER A 239 15.78 10.99 -6.97
C SER A 239 15.72 9.60 -6.33
N ALA A 240 16.20 8.57 -7.04
CA ALA A 240 16.26 7.21 -6.50
C ALA A 240 17.08 7.15 -5.19
N GLU A 241 18.17 7.91 -5.12
CA GLU A 241 19.02 8.01 -3.93
C GLU A 241 18.28 8.67 -2.76
N GLN A 242 17.51 9.74 -3.02
CA GLN A 242 16.71 10.40 -1.97
C GLN A 242 15.63 9.46 -1.42
N LEU A 243 14.92 8.77 -2.30
CA LEU A 243 13.89 7.78 -1.93
C LEU A 243 14.49 6.65 -1.08
N GLU A 244 15.63 6.14 -1.50
CA GLU A 244 16.32 5.07 -0.80
C GLU A 244 16.81 5.51 0.59
N GLN A 245 17.48 6.66 0.70
CA GLN A 245 17.96 7.19 1.97
C GLN A 245 16.81 7.46 2.94
N ALA A 246 15.71 8.03 2.44
CA ALA A 246 14.50 8.21 3.23
C ALA A 246 13.97 6.86 3.73
N TYR A 247 13.80 5.87 2.84
CA TYR A 247 13.24 4.57 3.20
C TYR A 247 14.04 3.83 4.28
N VAL A 248 15.36 3.78 4.16
CA VAL A 248 16.20 3.04 5.11
C VAL A 248 16.31 3.70 6.48
N SER A 249 16.04 5.01 6.57
CA SER A 249 15.98 5.73 7.85
C SER A 249 14.64 5.57 8.59
N ARG A 250 13.58 5.09 7.91
CA ARG A 250 12.27 4.87 8.53
C ARG A 250 12.27 3.64 9.42
N ASN A 251 11.45 3.65 10.46
CA ASN A 251 11.14 2.46 11.26
C ASN A 251 10.12 1.59 10.51
N ILE A 252 10.58 0.45 9.97
CA ILE A 252 9.77 -0.48 9.19
C ILE A 252 9.93 -1.89 9.75
N THR A 253 8.80 -2.57 9.97
CA THR A 253 8.76 -4.00 10.26
C THR A 253 8.04 -4.74 9.14
N TYR A 254 8.66 -5.79 8.62
CA TYR A 254 8.06 -6.75 7.68
C TYR A 254 7.46 -7.90 8.48
N LEU A 255 6.15 -8.12 8.34
CA LEU A 255 5.42 -9.17 9.04
C LEU A 255 5.00 -10.24 8.03
N LEU A 256 5.61 -11.43 8.09
CA LEU A 256 5.47 -12.46 7.07
C LEU A 256 4.81 -13.73 7.61
N GLY A 257 3.70 -14.18 7.03
CA GLY A 257 3.06 -15.43 7.43
C GLY A 257 3.86 -16.64 6.98
N GLN A 258 4.23 -17.52 7.89
CA GLN A 258 5.05 -18.71 7.57
C GLN A 258 4.39 -19.67 6.58
N GLN A 259 3.06 -19.63 6.45
CA GLN A 259 2.32 -20.48 5.52
C GLN A 259 1.90 -19.74 4.23
N ASP A 260 2.31 -18.48 4.00
CA ASP A 260 1.99 -17.73 2.77
C ASP A 260 2.93 -18.14 1.61
N THR A 261 2.84 -19.43 1.27
CA THR A 261 3.78 -20.18 0.41
C THR A 261 3.14 -20.73 -0.86
N ASP A 262 1.85 -20.46 -1.11
CA ASP A 262 1.14 -20.97 -2.29
C ASP A 262 1.44 -20.11 -3.54
N PRO A 263 2.20 -20.62 -4.54
CA PRO A 263 2.48 -19.89 -5.77
C PRO A 263 1.24 -19.78 -6.68
N ASN A 264 0.22 -20.59 -6.45
CA ASN A 264 -1.00 -20.61 -7.23
C ASN A 264 -2.10 -19.74 -6.65
N HIS A 265 -1.88 -19.12 -5.48
CA HIS A 265 -2.88 -18.34 -4.77
C HIS A 265 -3.56 -17.30 -5.71
N PRO A 266 -4.90 -17.22 -5.75
CA PRO A 266 -5.64 -16.42 -6.75
C PRO A 266 -5.47 -14.90 -6.60
N ALA A 267 -5.01 -14.46 -5.43
CA ALA A 267 -4.65 -13.05 -5.17
C ALA A 267 -3.15 -12.76 -5.28
N LEU A 268 -2.32 -13.72 -5.73
CA LEU A 268 -0.90 -13.48 -5.95
C LEU A 268 -0.73 -12.72 -7.27
N ASP A 269 0.11 -11.70 -7.24
CA ASP A 269 0.61 -11.01 -8.43
C ASP A 269 1.54 -11.96 -9.20
N LYS A 270 1.06 -12.44 -10.34
CA LYS A 270 1.78 -13.36 -11.24
C LYS A 270 2.30 -12.65 -12.48
N SER A 271 2.40 -11.31 -12.46
CA SER A 271 3.06 -10.57 -13.53
C SER A 271 4.54 -10.96 -13.60
N CYS A 272 5.14 -10.89 -14.79
CA CYS A 272 6.55 -11.24 -14.95
C CYS A 272 7.45 -10.44 -13.98
N ALA A 273 7.11 -9.16 -13.74
CA ALA A 273 7.84 -8.27 -12.84
C ALA A 273 7.80 -8.77 -11.38
N ALA A 274 6.64 -9.24 -10.92
CA ALA A 274 6.50 -9.79 -9.58
C ALA A 274 7.20 -11.16 -9.44
N GLU A 275 7.16 -12.01 -10.47
CA GLU A 275 7.84 -13.32 -10.48
C GLU A 275 9.38 -13.18 -10.38
N THR A 276 9.95 -12.08 -10.86
CA THR A 276 11.39 -11.79 -10.65
C THR A 276 11.79 -11.69 -9.17
N GLN A 277 10.81 -11.55 -8.27
CA GLN A 277 11.02 -11.38 -6.83
C GLN A 277 10.89 -12.69 -6.03
N GLY A 278 10.38 -13.77 -6.63
CA GLY A 278 10.15 -15.07 -5.98
C GLY A 278 8.79 -15.69 -6.30
N ALA A 279 8.62 -16.97 -6.00
CA ALA A 279 7.43 -17.75 -6.39
C ALA A 279 6.17 -17.48 -5.54
N TYR A 280 6.32 -17.02 -4.29
CA TYR A 280 5.22 -16.79 -3.34
C TYR A 280 5.59 -15.67 -2.36
N ARG A 281 4.63 -15.21 -1.54
CA ARG A 281 4.80 -13.97 -0.76
C ARG A 281 5.85 -14.07 0.33
N LEU A 282 5.90 -15.19 1.06
CA LEU A 282 6.93 -15.40 2.08
C LEU A 282 8.33 -15.24 1.50
N ILE A 283 8.66 -15.94 0.40
CA ILE A 283 9.99 -15.85 -0.22
C ILE A 283 10.26 -14.46 -0.82
N ARG A 284 9.24 -13.78 -1.37
CA ARG A 284 9.38 -12.40 -1.86
C ARG A 284 9.76 -11.44 -0.74
N GLY A 285 9.18 -11.62 0.45
CA GLY A 285 9.50 -10.84 1.65
C GLY A 285 10.93 -11.05 2.15
N HIS A 286 11.37 -12.31 2.25
CA HIS A 286 12.76 -12.63 2.60
C HIS A 286 13.76 -12.06 1.58
N ASN A 287 13.51 -12.29 0.29
CA ASN A 287 14.38 -11.78 -0.77
C ASN A 287 14.51 -10.25 -0.74
N TYR A 288 13.40 -9.54 -0.49
CA TYR A 288 13.44 -8.09 -0.37
C TYR A 288 14.21 -7.63 0.87
N PHE A 289 13.98 -8.26 2.02
CA PHE A 289 14.70 -7.93 3.25
C PHE A 289 16.20 -8.23 3.17
N ASP A 290 16.59 -9.33 2.53
CA ASP A 290 17.99 -9.67 2.29
C ASP A 290 18.64 -8.70 1.29
N TYR A 291 17.92 -8.26 0.26
CA TYR A 291 18.35 -7.17 -0.63
C TYR A 291 18.65 -5.89 0.16
N LEU A 292 17.76 -5.50 1.08
CA LEU A 292 17.96 -4.31 1.92
C LEU A 292 19.18 -4.46 2.84
N LYS A 293 19.34 -5.59 3.54
CA LYS A 293 20.49 -5.84 4.43
C LYS A 293 21.81 -5.90 3.66
N GLN A 294 21.83 -6.51 2.47
CA GLN A 294 23.02 -6.55 1.63
C GLN A 294 23.46 -5.14 1.23
N ARG A 295 22.50 -4.29 0.88
CA ARG A 295 22.76 -2.92 0.40
C ARG A 295 23.00 -1.94 1.54
N HIS A 296 22.42 -2.19 2.71
CA HIS A 296 22.53 -1.40 3.93
C HIS A 296 22.82 -2.31 5.14
N PRO A 297 24.09 -2.65 5.40
CA PRO A 297 24.45 -3.56 6.50
C PRO A 297 24.06 -3.06 7.91
N GLN A 298 23.79 -1.76 8.06
CA GLN A 298 23.35 -1.11 9.31
C GLN A 298 21.83 -0.85 9.34
N LEU A 299 21.07 -1.51 8.47
CA LEU A 299 19.62 -1.33 8.39
C LEU A 299 18.95 -1.63 9.74
N SER A 300 18.11 -0.71 10.21
CA SER A 300 17.35 -0.83 11.47
C SER A 300 15.98 -1.49 11.30
N HIS A 301 15.61 -1.89 10.07
CA HIS A 301 14.33 -2.55 9.80
C HIS A 301 14.31 -3.95 10.41
N HIS A 302 13.12 -4.44 10.73
CA HIS A 302 12.90 -5.76 11.31
C HIS A 302 12.10 -6.66 10.39
N LEU A 303 12.37 -7.97 10.42
CA LEU A 303 11.53 -8.99 9.80
C LEU A 303 11.06 -9.93 10.90
N VAL A 304 9.75 -10.14 10.97
CA VAL A 304 9.09 -11.03 11.92
C VAL A 304 8.23 -12.00 11.12
N GLU A 305 8.43 -13.29 11.34
CA GLU A 305 7.56 -14.33 10.78
C GLU A 305 6.44 -14.67 11.77
N VAL A 306 5.23 -14.91 11.28
CA VAL A 306 4.06 -15.29 12.07
C VAL A 306 3.82 -16.79 11.92
N PRO A 307 4.06 -17.60 12.98
CA PRO A 307 3.89 -19.04 12.92
C PRO A 307 2.44 -19.45 12.64
N GLY A 308 2.27 -20.45 11.78
CA GLY A 308 0.96 -21.04 11.51
C GLY A 308 0.00 -20.19 10.67
N VAL A 309 0.37 -18.96 10.29
CA VAL A 309 -0.48 -18.05 9.51
C VAL A 309 -0.06 -17.99 8.05
N GLY A 310 -1.03 -18.09 7.14
CA GLY A 310 -0.85 -17.94 5.70
C GLY A 310 -1.26 -16.55 5.19
N HIS A 311 -1.95 -16.50 4.05
CA HIS A 311 -2.45 -15.24 3.48
C HIS A 311 -3.75 -14.73 4.14
N ASN A 312 -3.74 -14.57 5.46
CA ASN A 312 -4.90 -14.18 6.26
C ASN A 312 -4.65 -12.87 7.01
N GLY A 313 -5.30 -11.77 6.60
CA GLY A 313 -5.05 -10.45 7.18
C GLY A 313 -5.42 -10.35 8.66
N ASP A 314 -6.50 -11.01 9.08
CA ASP A 314 -6.92 -11.03 10.47
C ASP A 314 -5.89 -11.77 11.33
N GLY A 315 -5.58 -13.02 10.97
CA GLY A 315 -4.59 -13.83 11.67
C GLY A 315 -3.19 -13.20 11.72
N MET A 316 -2.81 -12.42 10.70
CA MET A 316 -1.53 -11.68 10.74
C MET A 316 -1.53 -10.63 11.85
N PHE A 317 -2.58 -9.83 12.00
CA PHE A 317 -2.61 -8.72 12.94
C PHE A 317 -3.05 -9.12 14.36
N THR A 318 -3.91 -10.12 14.50
CA THR A 318 -4.37 -10.63 15.81
C THR A 318 -3.45 -11.69 16.41
N SER A 319 -2.46 -12.21 15.67
CA SER A 319 -1.41 -13.09 16.21
C SER A 319 -0.56 -12.43 17.31
N PRO A 320 0.12 -13.19 18.17
CA PRO A 320 1.05 -12.64 19.16
C PRO A 320 2.14 -11.75 18.54
N GLU A 321 2.70 -12.15 17.39
CA GLU A 321 3.70 -11.38 16.66
C GLU A 321 3.09 -10.09 16.07
N GLY A 322 1.88 -10.19 15.53
CA GLY A 322 1.10 -9.05 15.03
C GLY A 322 0.84 -8.02 16.13
N GLN A 323 0.32 -8.46 17.27
CA GLN A 323 0.08 -7.60 18.44
C GLN A 323 1.36 -6.92 18.93
N THR A 324 2.45 -7.68 19.03
CA THR A 324 3.75 -7.15 19.46
C THR A 324 4.22 -6.06 18.49
N VAL A 325 4.21 -6.35 17.19
CA VAL A 325 4.65 -5.39 16.16
C VAL A 325 3.71 -4.18 16.09
N LEU A 326 2.42 -4.32 16.34
CA LEU A 326 1.47 -3.20 16.29
C LEU A 326 1.49 -2.32 17.54
N PHE A 327 1.75 -2.88 18.72
CA PHE A 327 1.49 -2.18 19.99
C PHE A 327 2.65 -2.10 20.98
N THR A 328 3.70 -2.90 20.78
CA THR A 328 4.80 -3.03 21.74
C THR A 328 6.08 -2.45 21.17
N GLN A 329 6.26 -1.13 21.27
CA GLN A 329 7.55 -0.42 21.27
C GLN A 329 7.42 0.85 22.12
#